data_AF-A0A925UTX8-F1
#
_entry.id   AF-A0A925UTX8-F1
#
_cell.length_a   1.000
_cell.length_b   1.000
_cell.length_c   1.000
_cell.angle_alpha   90.00
_cell.angle_beta   90.00
_cell.angle_gamma   90.00
#
_symmetry.space_group_name_H-M   'P 1'
#
loop_
_entity.id
_entity.type
_entity.pdbx_description
1 polymer ?
#
loop_
_entity_poly.entity_id
_entity_poly.type
_entity_poly.pdbx_seq_one_letter_code
_entity_poly.pdbx_strand_id
1 'polypeptide(L)'
;MENKTYKLLIIALYMLLLLSLLLGCSSDNKTKTGKSNSSKTSTESNTLNNESKVNVTVGDNSDTLNGNTPAKPTTPNTTPTVNPNASGAKNAVSSITSTPSTAKPKSIPAVNVTNIDSFKSAVIVNLSQGKDIAINLHELYTKDNIADKVMKVIETSGYAGYVSGIQYSIVNNVAYIYFQYKGGSASFLTKSSAVDTTVSSIVNKTITDNMSDYDKELALHDYLVNNVAYDYANLVKNTIPEDSYTAYGALVKGVAVCEGYAEAMHKLLTLAGVDNYIINGFGDGVAHQWNLVNIQGGIYHLDATFDDPISTSGQVITHNYFNVNDVQISKNHTWNSADYPKSTAVVANYYTFNKLLASNKSKYYEIIKNQLIKKNPVISIKTSSYDPKTYTSDALLKVLKDNKGIDYVDMTSGYSFSYDPDSSVIEIGVNYK
;
A
#
# COMPACT_ATOMS: atom_id res chain seq x y z
N MET A 1 -30.20 -4.50 26.53
CA MET A 1 -29.16 -5.38 27.12
C MET A 1 -29.26 -6.84 26.63
N GLU A 2 -30.09 -7.17 25.62
CA GLU A 2 -30.32 -8.56 25.20
C GLU A 2 -29.45 -9.08 24.03
N ASN A 3 -28.62 -8.24 23.39
CA ASN A 3 -27.86 -8.66 22.21
C ASN A 3 -26.45 -9.24 22.52
N LYS A 4 -25.99 -9.18 23.79
CA LYS A 4 -24.71 -9.76 24.21
C LYS A 4 -24.82 -11.25 24.58
N THR A 5 -25.99 -11.70 25.02
CA THR A 5 -26.22 -13.09 25.48
C THR A 5 -26.32 -14.07 24.31
N TYR A 6 -26.84 -13.63 23.15
CA TYR A 6 -26.92 -14.47 21.94
C TYR A 6 -25.55 -14.75 21.30
N LYS A 7 -24.58 -13.81 21.38
CA LYS A 7 -23.21 -14.02 20.87
C LYS A 7 -22.41 -15.03 21.70
N LEU A 8 -22.64 -15.13 23.01
CA LEU A 8 -21.96 -16.13 23.85
C LEU A 8 -22.50 -17.56 23.62
N LEU A 9 -23.80 -17.71 23.35
CA LEU A 9 -24.42 -19.02 23.11
C LEU A 9 -23.96 -19.66 21.79
N ILE A 10 -23.73 -18.86 20.73
CA ILE A 10 -23.24 -19.37 19.44
C ILE A 10 -21.78 -19.82 19.53
N ILE A 11 -20.93 -19.10 20.28
CA ILE A 11 -19.52 -19.45 20.49
C ILE A 11 -19.39 -20.74 21.33
N ALA A 12 -20.26 -20.94 22.32
CA ALA A 12 -20.27 -22.16 23.13
C ALA A 12 -20.68 -23.42 22.33
N LEU A 13 -21.60 -23.28 21.37
CA LEU A 13 -22.01 -24.37 20.47
C LEU A 13 -20.91 -24.79 19.48
N TYR A 14 -20.08 -23.84 19.02
CA TYR A 14 -18.91 -24.15 18.18
C TYR A 14 -17.78 -24.83 18.96
N MET A 15 -17.59 -24.48 20.23
CA MET A 15 -16.54 -25.07 21.08
C MET A 15 -16.83 -26.52 21.49
N LEU A 16 -18.10 -26.91 21.64
CA LEU A 16 -18.45 -28.31 21.93
C LEU A 16 -18.31 -29.24 20.71
N LEU A 17 -18.45 -28.72 19.48
CA LEU A 17 -18.30 -29.53 18.26
C LEU A 17 -16.83 -29.87 17.93
N LEU A 18 -15.89 -29.03 18.38
CA LEU A 18 -14.45 -29.22 18.16
C LEU A 18 -13.82 -30.20 19.15
N LEU A 19 -14.44 -30.44 20.31
CA LEU A 19 -13.90 -31.35 21.33
C LEU A 19 -14.19 -32.84 21.04
N SER A 20 -15.12 -33.15 20.14
CA SER A 20 -15.41 -34.53 19.71
C SER A 20 -14.50 -35.05 18.58
N LEU A 21 -13.59 -34.23 18.05
CA LEU A 21 -12.70 -34.59 16.93
C LEU A 21 -11.23 -34.82 17.35
N LEU A 22 -10.89 -34.68 18.63
CA LEU A 22 -9.52 -34.80 19.15
C LEU A 22 -9.25 -36.09 19.95
N LEU A 23 -10.19 -37.03 19.98
CA LEU A 23 -10.01 -38.36 20.56
C LEU A 23 -10.21 -39.42 19.46
N GLY A 24 -9.17 -39.65 18.67
CA GLY A 24 -9.20 -40.66 17.61
C GLY A 24 -7.82 -40.99 17.07
N CYS A 25 -7.29 -42.13 17.52
CA CYS A 25 -6.22 -42.94 16.93
C CYS A 25 -4.75 -42.52 17.18
N SER A 26 -4.20 -43.11 18.24
CA SER A 26 -2.80 -43.52 18.34
C SER A 26 -2.71 -45.03 18.05
N SER A 27 -1.77 -45.47 17.21
CA SER A 27 -1.20 -46.82 17.29
C SER A 27 0.19 -46.87 16.63
N ASP A 28 1.10 -47.47 17.39
CA ASP A 28 2.54 -47.63 17.20
C ASP A 28 3.01 -48.32 15.91
N ASN A 29 4.28 -48.09 15.54
CA ASN A 29 5.22 -49.21 15.37
C ASN A 29 6.70 -48.79 15.47
N LYS A 30 7.45 -49.55 16.27
CA LYS A 30 8.90 -49.44 16.53
C LYS A 30 9.71 -50.44 15.69
N THR A 31 11.02 -50.14 15.61
CA THR A 31 12.19 -51.01 15.29
C THR A 31 12.47 -51.26 13.79
N LYS A 32 13.70 -51.34 13.27
CA LYS A 32 15.00 -51.80 13.80
C LYS A 32 16.23 -51.06 13.18
N THR A 33 17.23 -50.98 14.03
CA THR A 33 18.71 -50.94 13.88
C THR A 33 19.38 -51.30 12.55
N GLY A 34 20.48 -50.59 12.24
CA GLY A 34 21.59 -51.04 11.36
C GLY A 34 22.81 -50.09 11.37
N LYS A 35 23.93 -50.55 11.93
CA LYS A 35 25.26 -49.90 11.98
C LYS A 35 25.98 -49.91 10.62
N SER A 36 26.81 -48.91 10.31
CA SER A 36 28.21 -49.12 9.90
C SER A 36 29.05 -47.83 9.98
N ASN A 37 30.35 -48.04 10.16
CA ASN A 37 31.43 -47.12 10.55
C ASN A 37 32.15 -46.45 9.38
N SER A 38 33.08 -45.55 9.76
CA SER A 38 34.30 -45.12 9.06
C SER A 38 34.11 -43.92 8.12
N SER A 39 35.00 -42.94 7.98
CA SER A 39 36.30 -42.63 8.57
C SER A 39 36.60 -41.17 8.22
N LYS A 40 37.39 -40.48 9.07
CA LYS A 40 38.18 -39.28 8.74
C LYS A 40 39.02 -39.54 7.47
N THR A 41 39.51 -38.56 6.70
CA THR A 41 40.50 -37.54 7.06
C THR A 41 40.81 -36.65 5.84
N SER A 42 41.18 -35.37 6.07
CA SER A 42 42.24 -34.55 5.40
C SER A 42 42.24 -34.39 3.85
N THR A 43 42.66 -33.30 3.21
CA THR A 43 43.57 -32.20 3.55
C THR A 43 43.48 -31.12 2.46
N GLU A 44 43.93 -29.92 2.84
CA GLU A 44 44.27 -28.71 2.09
C GLU A 44 44.91 -28.90 0.70
N SER A 45 44.72 -27.93 -0.21
CA SER A 45 45.75 -26.91 -0.51
C SER A 45 45.35 -25.95 -1.66
N ASN A 46 45.55 -24.65 -1.39
CA ASN A 46 46.06 -23.54 -2.22
C ASN A 46 45.84 -23.57 -3.76
N THR A 47 45.53 -22.47 -4.45
CA THR A 47 46.37 -21.27 -4.55
C THR A 47 45.70 -20.18 -5.40
N LEU A 48 46.10 -18.92 -5.14
CA LEU A 48 46.33 -17.79 -6.06
C LEU A 48 45.18 -16.89 -6.54
N ASN A 49 45.16 -15.70 -5.94
CA ASN A 49 44.84 -14.41 -6.55
C ASN A 49 45.64 -14.19 -7.86
N ASN A 50 45.01 -13.64 -8.89
CA ASN A 50 45.43 -12.31 -9.38
C ASN A 50 44.41 -11.65 -10.31
N GLU A 51 44.40 -10.34 -10.17
CA GLU A 51 43.61 -9.31 -10.83
C GLU A 51 43.62 -9.37 -12.36
N SER A 52 42.54 -8.89 -13.01
CA SER A 52 42.66 -7.81 -14.01
C SER A 52 41.33 -7.41 -14.67
N LYS A 53 41.09 -6.10 -14.61
CA LYS A 53 40.62 -5.23 -15.70
C LYS A 53 39.13 -5.28 -16.07
N VAL A 54 38.46 -4.28 -15.49
CA VAL A 54 37.45 -3.43 -16.12
C VAL A 54 37.82 -3.13 -17.57
N ASN A 55 36.94 -3.50 -18.50
CA ASN A 55 36.84 -2.89 -19.82
C ASN A 55 35.39 -2.41 -19.96
N VAL A 56 35.23 -1.08 -19.96
CA VAL A 56 34.01 -0.40 -20.36
C VAL A 56 33.99 -0.38 -21.88
N THR A 57 33.05 -1.09 -22.48
CA THR A 57 32.71 -0.94 -23.90
C THR A 57 31.30 -0.37 -23.97
N VAL A 58 31.19 0.88 -24.43
CA VAL A 58 29.94 1.51 -24.81
C VAL A 58 29.45 0.82 -26.08
N GLY A 59 28.34 0.10 -25.98
CA GLY A 59 27.64 -0.48 -27.12
C GLY A 59 26.22 0.07 -27.15
N ASP A 60 25.94 0.88 -28.16
CA ASP A 60 24.57 1.12 -28.64
C ASP A 60 23.95 -0.24 -28.96
N ASN A 61 22.81 -0.54 -28.35
CA ASN A 61 21.89 -1.55 -28.86
C ASN A 61 20.46 -1.08 -28.59
N SER A 62 19.84 -0.57 -29.65
CA SER A 62 18.41 -0.54 -29.83
C SER A 62 17.90 -1.99 -29.91
N ASP A 63 17.49 -2.56 -28.78
CA ASP A 63 16.71 -3.79 -28.76
C ASP A 63 15.38 -3.55 -28.05
N THR A 64 14.32 -3.81 -28.79
CA THR A 64 12.92 -3.77 -28.41
C THR A 64 12.65 -4.69 -27.22
N LEU A 65 12.36 -4.11 -26.05
CA LEU A 65 11.85 -4.86 -24.90
C LEU A 65 10.36 -5.17 -25.12
N ASN A 66 10.13 -6.41 -25.52
CA ASN A 66 8.83 -7.07 -25.60
C ASN A 66 8.19 -7.15 -24.20
N GLY A 67 6.88 -6.94 -24.11
CA GLY A 67 6.13 -6.78 -22.87
C GLY A 67 5.99 -8.04 -22.02
N ASN A 68 6.92 -8.25 -21.08
CA ASN A 68 6.73 -9.12 -19.93
C ASN A 68 6.82 -8.28 -18.65
N THR A 69 5.65 -7.95 -18.08
CA THR A 69 5.56 -7.46 -16.70
C THR A 69 5.98 -8.60 -15.76
N PRO A 70 6.95 -8.41 -14.85
CA PRO A 70 7.32 -9.45 -13.89
C PRO A 70 6.13 -9.83 -13.01
N ALA A 71 5.97 -11.13 -12.72
CA ALA A 71 4.99 -11.59 -11.74
C ALA A 71 5.31 -11.00 -10.36
N LYS A 72 4.28 -10.54 -9.62
CA LYS A 72 4.36 -10.07 -8.23
C LYS A 72 5.26 -10.99 -7.40
N PRO A 73 6.26 -10.49 -6.66
CA PRO A 73 7.07 -11.30 -5.77
C PRO A 73 6.16 -12.08 -4.80
N THR A 74 6.16 -13.41 -4.89
CA THR A 74 5.28 -14.25 -4.07
C THR A 74 5.78 -14.29 -2.63
N THR A 75 4.96 -13.90 -1.66
CA THR A 75 5.21 -14.17 -0.23
C THR A 75 5.19 -15.69 0.03
N PRO A 76 6.08 -16.23 0.90
CA PRO A 76 6.08 -17.65 1.22
C PRO A 76 4.75 -18.16 1.76
N ASN A 77 4.40 -19.36 1.31
CA ASN A 77 3.15 -20.05 1.55
C ASN A 77 3.08 -20.59 3.00
N THR A 78 2.73 -19.74 3.95
CA THR A 78 2.21 -20.20 5.25
C THR A 78 0.94 -19.42 5.54
N THR A 79 -0.16 -20.11 5.80
CA THR A 79 -1.33 -19.54 6.46
C THR A 79 -1.07 -19.59 7.97
N PRO A 80 -0.80 -18.47 8.66
CA PRO A 80 -0.84 -18.46 10.11
C PRO A 80 -2.22 -17.96 10.52
N THR A 81 -2.91 -18.72 11.35
CA THR A 81 -4.03 -18.21 12.13
C THR A 81 -3.58 -16.93 12.85
N VAL A 82 -4.16 -15.79 12.47
CA VAL A 82 -3.92 -14.52 13.16
C VAL A 82 -4.40 -14.70 14.59
N ASN A 83 -3.46 -14.70 15.53
CA ASN A 83 -3.77 -14.45 16.93
C ASN A 83 -3.87 -12.92 17.09
N PRO A 84 -5.06 -12.34 17.30
CA PRO A 84 -5.23 -10.89 17.46
C PRO A 84 -4.49 -10.32 18.69
N ASN A 85 -3.85 -11.16 19.51
CA ASN A 85 -3.01 -10.77 20.64
C ASN A 85 -1.49 -10.82 20.39
N ALA A 86 -1.02 -10.90 19.14
CA ALA A 86 0.40 -10.75 18.83
C ALA A 86 0.86 -9.29 19.06
N SER A 87 1.16 -8.95 20.32
CA SER A 87 1.49 -7.59 20.79
C SER A 87 2.79 -6.96 20.21
N GLY A 88 3.41 -7.57 19.21
CA GLY A 88 4.73 -7.20 18.67
C GLY A 88 4.74 -6.33 17.41
N ALA A 89 3.66 -6.27 16.63
CA ALA A 89 3.63 -5.55 15.34
C ALA A 89 3.05 -4.12 15.49
N LYS A 90 3.61 -3.31 16.38
CA LYS A 90 2.98 -2.04 16.78
C LYS A 90 3.19 -0.87 15.80
N ASN A 91 4.23 -0.90 14.96
CA ASN A 91 4.57 0.22 14.09
C ASN A 91 4.71 -0.24 12.63
N ALA A 92 3.71 0.06 11.79
CA ALA A 92 3.81 -0.08 10.33
C ALA A 92 4.28 1.22 9.65
N VAL A 93 4.57 2.26 10.44
CA VAL A 93 5.11 3.55 9.99
C VAL A 93 6.39 3.84 10.77
N SER A 94 7.36 4.44 10.07
CA SER A 94 8.66 4.81 10.59
C SER A 94 8.56 6.01 11.54
N SER A 95 9.44 6.04 12.55
CA SER A 95 9.50 7.14 13.51
C SER A 95 10.68 8.06 13.20
N ILE A 96 10.40 9.36 13.17
CA ILE A 96 11.39 10.41 12.95
C ILE A 96 11.61 11.12 14.29
N THR A 97 12.85 11.49 14.60
CA THR A 97 13.20 12.19 15.84
C THR A 97 13.62 13.63 15.59
N SER A 98 13.45 14.52 16.56
CA SER A 98 13.98 15.88 16.51
C SER A 98 14.85 16.16 17.73
N THR A 99 16.03 16.75 17.53
CA THR A 99 16.97 17.05 18.63
C THR A 99 17.57 18.44 18.48
N PRO A 100 17.62 19.26 19.55
CA PRO A 100 18.37 20.51 19.55
C PRO A 100 19.87 20.24 19.34
N SER A 101 20.51 21.05 18.50
CA SER A 101 21.95 21.01 18.24
C SER A 101 22.66 22.13 18.98
N THR A 102 23.73 21.79 19.67
CA THR A 102 24.65 22.73 20.35
C THR A 102 25.85 23.11 19.48
N ALA A 103 25.98 22.50 18.29
CA ALA A 103 27.06 22.80 17.37
C ALA A 103 26.88 24.19 16.76
N LYS A 104 28.01 24.88 16.51
CA LYS A 104 28.02 26.16 15.80
C LYS A 104 27.35 25.97 14.42
N PRO A 105 26.41 26.84 14.02
CA PRO A 105 25.72 26.67 12.76
C PRO A 105 26.68 26.64 11.56
N LYS A 106 26.41 25.75 10.61
CA LYS A 106 27.09 25.76 9.32
C LYS A 106 26.76 27.06 8.58
N SER A 107 27.69 27.53 7.74
CA SER A 107 27.48 28.73 6.90
C SER A 107 26.48 28.42 5.77
N ILE A 108 25.18 28.49 6.08
CA ILE A 108 24.07 28.27 5.15
C ILE A 108 23.30 29.59 5.01
N PRO A 109 23.11 30.11 3.78
CA PRO A 109 22.27 31.30 3.56
C PRO A 109 20.84 31.05 4.02
N ALA A 110 20.30 31.96 4.83
CA ALA A 110 18.94 31.84 5.33
C ALA A 110 17.90 32.23 4.27
N VAL A 111 16.89 31.38 4.08
CA VAL A 111 15.78 31.65 3.17
C VAL A 111 14.64 32.36 3.90
N ASN A 112 13.95 33.24 3.19
CA ASN A 112 12.71 33.86 3.66
C ASN A 112 11.52 33.00 3.23
N VAL A 113 10.68 32.62 4.19
CA VAL A 113 9.41 31.92 3.95
C VAL A 113 8.27 32.86 4.37
N THR A 114 7.31 33.10 3.48
CA THR A 114 6.25 34.11 3.68
C THR A 114 4.89 33.48 4.00
N ASN A 115 4.72 32.19 3.69
CA ASN A 115 3.50 31.43 3.95
C ASN A 115 3.79 29.92 4.06
N ILE A 116 2.76 29.14 4.39
CA ILE A 116 2.88 27.68 4.59
C ILE A 116 3.40 26.93 3.37
N ASP A 117 3.03 27.34 2.17
CA ASP A 117 3.45 26.67 0.94
C ASP A 117 4.92 26.95 0.64
N SER A 118 5.36 28.21 0.74
CA SER A 118 6.78 28.58 0.59
C SER A 118 7.68 27.89 1.61
N PHE A 119 7.19 27.68 2.84
CA PHE A 119 7.90 26.91 3.87
C PHE A 119 8.00 25.43 3.51
N LYS A 120 6.87 24.80 3.15
CA LYS A 120 6.83 23.40 2.71
C LYS A 120 7.78 23.17 1.54
N SER A 121 7.69 24.00 0.50
CA SER A 121 8.56 23.93 -0.67
C SER A 121 10.04 24.09 -0.30
N ALA A 122 10.39 25.06 0.54
CA ALA A 122 11.78 25.26 0.95
C ALA A 122 12.34 24.04 1.68
N VAL A 123 11.58 23.46 2.61
CA VAL A 123 11.98 22.24 3.33
C VAL A 123 12.11 21.05 2.39
N ILE A 124 11.09 20.78 1.56
CA ILE A 124 11.07 19.63 0.63
C ILE A 124 12.19 19.71 -0.39
N VAL A 125 12.48 20.89 -0.96
CA VAL A 125 13.55 21.06 -1.96
C VAL A 125 14.93 20.78 -1.36
N ASN A 126 15.18 21.22 -0.12
CA ASN A 126 16.48 20.95 0.53
C ASN A 126 16.58 19.49 0.98
N LEU A 127 15.48 18.94 1.53
CA LEU A 127 15.37 17.53 1.89
C LEU A 127 15.65 16.60 0.69
N SER A 128 15.00 16.83 -0.45
CA SER A 128 15.17 16.00 -1.65
C SER A 128 16.57 16.06 -2.24
N GLN A 129 17.30 17.17 -1.99
CA GLN A 129 18.68 17.35 -2.41
C GLN A 129 19.72 16.85 -1.40
N GLY A 130 19.30 16.31 -0.26
CA GLY A 130 20.24 15.90 0.78
C GLY A 130 20.97 17.07 1.45
N LYS A 131 20.38 18.28 1.42
CA LYS A 131 21.00 19.53 1.90
C LYS A 131 20.30 20.05 3.15
N ASP A 132 21.12 20.51 4.10
CA ASP A 132 20.64 21.25 5.27
C ASP A 132 20.08 22.62 4.86
N ILE A 133 19.20 23.21 5.67
CA ILE A 133 18.54 24.49 5.37
C ILE A 133 18.61 25.46 6.55
N ALA A 134 18.72 26.75 6.26
CA ALA A 134 18.54 27.84 7.22
C ALA A 134 17.30 28.65 6.84
N ILE A 135 16.42 28.94 7.80
CA ILE A 135 15.11 29.58 7.59
C ILE A 135 15.01 30.79 8.51
N ASN A 136 14.74 31.96 7.95
CA ASN A 136 14.40 33.14 8.75
C ASN A 136 13.04 32.93 9.41
N LEU A 137 12.99 32.97 10.74
CA LEU A 137 11.75 32.79 11.49
C LEU A 137 10.89 34.06 11.36
N HIS A 138 9.61 33.87 11.06
CA HIS A 138 8.59 34.91 10.96
C HIS A 138 7.30 34.39 11.60
N GLU A 139 6.41 35.28 12.05
CA GLU A 139 5.13 35.08 12.78
C GLU A 139 4.45 33.69 12.78
N LEU A 140 4.48 32.93 11.67
CA LEU A 140 3.91 31.58 11.52
C LEU A 140 4.81 30.44 12.04
N TYR A 141 6.10 30.71 12.22
CA TYR A 141 7.16 29.76 12.60
C TYR A 141 7.96 30.35 13.75
N THR A 142 7.78 29.78 14.92
CA THR A 142 8.41 30.24 16.14
C THR A 142 9.46 29.24 16.58
N LYS A 143 10.31 29.67 17.50
CA LYS A 143 11.26 28.79 18.20
C LYS A 143 10.61 27.55 18.82
N ASP A 144 9.34 27.65 19.22
CA ASP A 144 8.64 26.62 19.99
C ASP A 144 7.99 25.56 19.08
N ASN A 145 7.84 25.83 17.77
CA ASN A 145 7.12 24.93 16.86
C ASN A 145 7.86 24.59 15.56
N ILE A 146 9.04 25.17 15.31
CA ILE A 146 9.75 24.97 14.04
C ILE A 146 10.11 23.50 13.78
N ALA A 147 10.58 22.79 14.81
CA ALA A 147 10.94 21.38 14.68
C ALA A 147 9.72 20.54 14.28
N ASP A 148 8.61 20.65 15.01
CA ASP A 148 7.36 19.93 14.74
C ASP A 148 6.81 20.25 13.35
N LYS A 149 6.92 21.51 12.91
CA LYS A 149 6.49 21.92 11.56
C LYS A 149 7.36 21.29 10.48
N VAL A 150 8.68 21.28 10.63
CA VAL A 150 9.60 20.61 9.69
C VAL A 150 9.30 19.12 9.65
N MET A 151 9.11 18.49 10.80
CA MET A 151 8.79 17.07 10.93
C MET A 151 7.50 16.72 10.21
N LYS A 152 6.42 17.50 10.39
CA LYS A 152 5.16 17.32 9.67
C LYS A 152 5.32 17.45 8.15
N VAL A 153 6.21 18.33 7.68
CA VAL A 153 6.54 18.43 6.25
C VAL A 153 7.25 17.17 5.76
N ILE A 154 8.24 16.67 6.50
CA ILE A 154 8.95 15.44 6.14
C ILE A 154 7.96 14.26 6.06
N GLU A 155 7.12 14.09 7.07
CA GLU A 155 6.10 13.03 7.19
C GLU A 155 5.08 13.00 6.04
N THR A 156 4.94 14.11 5.30
CA THR A 156 3.97 14.24 4.20
C THR A 156 4.63 14.47 2.84
N SER A 157 5.97 14.43 2.77
CA SER A 157 6.75 14.78 1.58
C SER A 157 7.01 13.64 0.60
N GLY A 158 6.69 12.40 0.98
CA GLY A 158 7.11 11.20 0.25
C GLY A 158 8.60 10.87 0.43
N TYR A 159 9.23 11.36 1.51
CA TYR A 159 10.61 11.04 1.88
C TYR A 159 10.76 10.60 3.35
N ALA A 160 9.65 10.45 4.08
CA ALA A 160 9.64 10.16 5.51
C ALA A 160 10.41 8.87 5.82
N GLY A 161 10.19 7.83 5.01
CA GLY A 161 10.82 6.53 5.21
C GLY A 161 12.36 6.57 5.12
N TYR A 162 12.95 7.61 4.52
CA TYR A 162 14.40 7.78 4.38
C TYR A 162 15.04 8.57 5.51
N VAL A 163 14.27 9.25 6.35
CA VAL A 163 14.75 10.19 7.35
C VAL A 163 14.70 9.55 8.73
N SER A 164 15.81 9.58 9.47
CA SER A 164 15.86 9.11 10.87
C SER A 164 15.56 10.24 11.86
N GLY A 165 15.80 11.48 11.45
CA GLY A 165 15.57 12.63 12.31
C GLY A 165 16.01 13.95 11.71
N ILE A 166 15.82 14.99 12.51
CA ILE A 166 16.44 16.30 12.31
C ILE A 166 17.24 16.69 13.56
N GLN A 167 18.36 17.36 13.32
CA GLN A 167 18.95 18.24 14.31
C GLN A 167 18.55 19.67 13.97
N TYR A 168 18.36 20.52 14.98
CA TYR A 168 18.06 21.92 14.72
C TYR A 168 18.70 22.87 15.74
N SER A 169 19.06 24.08 15.31
CA SER A 169 19.50 25.15 16.20
C SER A 169 18.91 26.48 15.78
N ILE A 170 18.77 27.41 16.73
CA ILE A 170 18.21 28.74 16.46
C ILE A 170 19.22 29.78 16.91
N VAL A 171 19.67 30.62 15.99
CA VAL A 171 20.63 31.70 16.25
C VAL A 171 20.15 32.95 15.53
N ASN A 172 20.05 34.07 16.24
CA ASN A 172 19.66 35.37 15.68
C ASN A 172 18.38 35.32 14.83
N ASN A 173 17.34 34.64 15.33
CA ASN A 173 16.05 34.45 14.64
C ASN A 173 16.13 33.65 13.32
N VAL A 174 17.20 32.89 13.12
CA VAL A 174 17.35 31.93 12.02
C VAL A 174 17.33 30.52 12.60
N ALA A 175 16.44 29.67 12.08
CA ALA A 175 16.43 28.25 12.37
C ALA A 175 17.29 27.50 11.35
N TYR A 176 18.27 26.76 11.84
CA TYR A 176 19.10 25.85 11.06
C TYR A 176 18.61 24.43 11.26
N ILE A 177 18.30 23.75 10.17
CA ILE A 177 17.76 22.40 10.15
C ILE A 177 18.77 21.50 9.45
N TYR A 178 19.18 20.44 10.14
CA TYR A 178 20.12 19.44 9.66
C TYR A 178 19.40 18.11 9.51
N PHE A 179 19.25 17.63 8.27
CA PHE A 179 18.52 16.39 8.01
C PHE A 179 19.42 15.18 8.26
N GLN A 180 18.87 14.17 8.93
CA GLN A 180 19.55 12.91 9.18
C GLN A 180 18.88 11.80 8.38
N TYR A 181 19.63 11.16 7.50
CA TYR A 181 19.13 10.13 6.61
C TYR A 181 19.56 8.74 7.09
N LYS A 182 18.65 7.78 6.98
CA LYS A 182 18.93 6.37 7.22
C LYS A 182 19.94 5.88 6.17
N GLY A 183 21.14 5.49 6.62
CA GLY A 183 22.25 5.12 5.74
C GLY A 183 23.00 6.32 5.13
N GLY A 184 22.72 7.55 5.56
CA GLY A 184 23.40 8.77 5.12
C GLY A 184 22.88 9.36 3.80
N SER A 185 23.20 10.64 3.56
CA SER A 185 22.68 11.42 2.43
C SER A 185 23.07 10.84 1.06
N ALA A 186 24.27 10.28 0.92
CA ALA A 186 24.69 9.63 -0.32
C ALA A 186 23.83 8.40 -0.66
N SER A 187 23.49 7.57 0.34
CA SER A 187 22.61 6.42 0.14
C SER A 187 21.19 6.87 -0.21
N PHE A 188 20.69 7.89 0.50
CA PHE A 188 19.40 8.51 0.20
C PHE A 188 19.32 9.01 -1.26
N LEU A 189 20.29 9.81 -1.72
CA LEU A 189 20.29 10.36 -3.07
C LEU A 189 20.32 9.27 -4.15
N THR A 190 21.09 8.22 -3.95
CA THR A 190 21.10 7.06 -4.87
C THR A 190 19.73 6.39 -4.95
N LYS A 191 19.09 6.14 -3.81
CA LYS A 191 17.76 5.52 -3.76
C LYS A 191 16.67 6.43 -4.33
N SER A 192 16.70 7.73 -4.01
CA SER A 192 15.77 8.72 -4.54
C SER A 192 15.88 8.82 -6.06
N SER A 193 17.10 8.87 -6.61
CA SER A 193 17.30 8.92 -8.06
C SER A 193 16.80 7.65 -8.77
N ALA A 194 16.96 6.48 -8.14
CA ALA A 194 16.38 5.23 -8.65
C ALA A 194 14.84 5.27 -8.65
N VAL A 195 14.23 5.80 -7.58
CA VAL A 195 12.78 6.02 -7.52
C VAL A 195 12.32 6.99 -8.61
N ASP A 196 12.96 8.14 -8.76
CA ASP A 196 12.57 9.15 -9.75
C ASP A 196 12.64 8.59 -11.19
N THR A 197 13.66 7.79 -11.47
CA THR A 197 13.80 7.07 -12.76
C THR A 197 12.67 6.07 -12.96
N THR A 198 12.34 5.27 -11.94
CA THR A 198 11.28 4.27 -12.01
C THR A 198 9.90 4.92 -12.13
N VAL A 199 9.62 5.97 -11.35
CA VAL A 199 8.37 6.75 -11.42
C VAL A 199 8.19 7.33 -12.83
N SER A 200 9.23 7.93 -13.40
CA SER A 200 9.20 8.43 -14.77
C SER A 200 8.92 7.33 -15.80
N SER A 201 9.57 6.17 -15.66
CA SER A 201 9.35 5.01 -16.53
C SER A 201 7.92 4.48 -16.46
N ILE A 202 7.35 4.39 -15.25
CA ILE A 202 5.97 3.92 -15.05
C ILE A 202 4.98 4.92 -15.61
N VAL A 203 5.09 6.20 -15.25
CA VAL A 203 4.16 7.25 -15.71
C VAL A 203 4.17 7.34 -17.24
N ASN A 204 5.34 7.34 -17.87
CA ASN A 204 5.44 7.39 -19.34
C ASN A 204 4.85 6.17 -20.06
N LYS A 205 4.82 5.00 -19.41
CA LYS A 205 4.25 3.77 -19.98
C LYS A 205 2.75 3.64 -19.73
N THR A 206 2.28 4.14 -18.59
CA THR A 206 0.92 3.93 -18.12
C THR A 206 -0.01 5.09 -18.48
N ILE A 207 0.51 6.32 -18.53
CA ILE A 207 -0.28 7.54 -18.72
C ILE A 207 -0.18 8.07 -20.15
N THR A 208 -1.30 8.56 -20.66
CA THR A 208 -1.38 9.30 -21.94
C THR A 208 -2.01 10.68 -21.72
N ASP A 209 -1.70 11.63 -22.60
CA ASP A 209 -2.12 13.04 -22.45
C ASP A 209 -3.63 13.25 -22.36
N ASN A 210 -4.44 12.33 -22.90
CA ASN A 210 -5.89 12.45 -22.94
C ASN A 210 -6.59 11.78 -21.74
N MET A 211 -5.86 11.20 -20.79
CA MET A 211 -6.45 10.59 -19.60
C MET A 211 -6.97 11.65 -18.64
N SER A 212 -8.16 11.41 -18.09
CA SER A 212 -8.67 12.19 -16.96
C SER A 212 -7.86 11.88 -15.69
N ASP A 213 -7.89 12.76 -14.69
CA ASP A 213 -7.21 12.51 -13.41
C ASP A 213 -7.68 11.21 -12.75
N TYR A 214 -8.97 10.87 -12.89
CA TYR A 214 -9.52 9.59 -12.43
C TYR A 214 -8.88 8.41 -13.13
N ASP A 215 -8.75 8.45 -14.47
CA ASP A 215 -8.16 7.35 -15.24
C ASP A 215 -6.66 7.21 -14.95
N LYS A 216 -5.95 8.33 -14.75
CA LYS A 216 -4.54 8.34 -14.34
C LYS A 216 -4.36 7.70 -12.97
N GLU A 217 -5.17 8.10 -12.00
CA GLU A 217 -5.16 7.56 -10.65
C GLU A 217 -5.42 6.06 -10.65
N LEU A 218 -6.48 5.61 -11.33
CA LEU A 218 -6.84 4.20 -11.42
C LEU A 218 -5.72 3.36 -12.05
N ALA A 219 -5.15 3.83 -13.16
CA ALA A 219 -4.09 3.09 -13.85
C ALA A 219 -2.81 2.97 -13.01
N LEU A 220 -2.44 4.03 -12.26
CA LEU A 220 -1.26 4.02 -11.40
C LEU A 220 -1.48 3.24 -10.09
N HIS A 221 -2.68 3.31 -9.53
CA HIS A 221 -3.11 2.48 -8.41
C HIS A 221 -3.00 0.99 -8.78
N ASP A 222 -3.63 0.59 -9.88
CA ASP A 222 -3.65 -0.82 -10.32
C ASP A 222 -2.23 -1.30 -10.68
N TYR A 223 -1.39 -0.43 -11.24
CA TYR A 223 0.03 -0.73 -11.44
C TYR A 223 0.70 -1.02 -10.09
N LEU A 224 0.55 -0.13 -9.10
CA LEU A 224 1.22 -0.28 -7.81
C LEU A 224 0.79 -1.57 -7.10
N VAL A 225 -0.51 -1.82 -6.98
CA VAL A 225 -1.06 -3.00 -6.28
C VAL A 225 -0.63 -4.32 -6.94
N ASN A 226 -0.54 -4.34 -8.27
CA ASN A 226 -0.08 -5.53 -8.99
C ASN A 226 1.43 -5.79 -8.88
N ASN A 227 2.25 -4.75 -8.69
CA ASN A 227 3.71 -4.86 -8.79
C ASN A 227 4.41 -4.84 -7.43
N VAL A 228 3.70 -4.53 -6.34
CA VAL A 228 4.25 -4.47 -4.98
C VAL A 228 3.61 -5.52 -4.11
N ALA A 229 4.42 -6.22 -3.32
CA ALA A 229 3.96 -7.12 -2.28
C ALA A 229 4.05 -6.48 -0.90
N TYR A 230 3.01 -6.66 -0.08
CA TYR A 230 3.05 -6.22 1.29
C TYR A 230 4.08 -7.02 2.11
N ASP A 231 4.95 -6.35 2.86
CA ASP A 231 6.02 -6.97 3.66
C ASP A 231 5.50 -7.61 4.96
N TYR A 232 4.46 -8.43 4.84
CA TYR A 232 3.77 -9.07 5.95
C TYR A 232 4.71 -9.97 6.76
N ALA A 233 5.61 -10.69 6.10
CA ALA A 233 6.50 -11.64 6.73
C ALA A 233 7.50 -10.97 7.69
N ASN A 234 8.00 -9.78 7.36
CA ASN A 234 8.86 -9.02 8.28
C ASN A 234 8.04 -8.23 9.30
N LEU A 235 6.83 -7.75 8.94
CA LEU A 235 5.92 -7.10 9.87
C LEU A 235 5.59 -8.01 11.07
N VAL A 236 5.16 -9.25 10.82
CA VAL A 236 4.80 -10.18 11.91
C VAL A 236 6.01 -10.60 12.77
N LYS A 237 7.22 -10.50 12.22
CA LYS A 237 8.48 -10.77 12.93
C LYS A 237 9.07 -9.54 13.62
N ASN A 238 8.50 -8.36 13.39
CA ASN A 238 9.07 -7.08 13.81
C ASN A 238 10.52 -6.88 13.29
N THR A 239 10.75 -7.22 12.02
CA THR A 239 12.05 -7.14 11.33
C THR A 239 11.95 -6.36 10.01
N ILE A 240 11.00 -5.44 9.90
CA ILE A 240 10.77 -4.67 8.66
C ILE A 240 12.06 -3.94 8.27
N PRO A 241 12.63 -4.22 7.08
CA PRO A 241 13.78 -3.47 6.58
C PRO A 241 13.43 -2.00 6.35
N GLU A 242 14.39 -1.10 6.57
CA GLU A 242 14.17 0.34 6.38
C GLU A 242 13.62 0.70 4.99
N ASP A 243 14.05 -0.02 3.94
CA ASP A 243 13.57 0.22 2.59
C ASP A 243 12.08 -0.08 2.42
N SER A 244 11.50 -0.99 3.21
CA SER A 244 10.07 -1.34 3.11
C SER A 244 9.16 -0.18 3.52
N TYR A 245 9.68 0.82 4.25
CA TYR A 245 8.96 2.05 4.58
C TYR A 245 9.03 3.13 3.48
N THR A 246 9.67 2.84 2.34
CA THR A 246 9.99 3.85 1.34
C THR A 246 9.38 3.55 -0.02
N ALA A 247 9.20 4.59 -0.83
CA ALA A 247 8.91 4.44 -2.26
C ALA A 247 9.96 3.57 -3.01
N TYR A 248 11.20 3.50 -2.51
CA TYR A 248 12.24 2.62 -3.07
C TYR A 248 11.93 1.14 -2.82
N GLY A 249 11.47 0.79 -1.61
CA GLY A 249 10.97 -0.56 -1.32
C GLY A 249 9.84 -0.94 -2.26
N ALA A 250 8.84 -0.07 -2.39
CA ALA A 250 7.68 -0.31 -3.24
C ALA A 250 8.07 -0.42 -4.72
N LEU A 251 8.61 0.66 -5.30
CA LEU A 251 8.76 0.77 -6.76
C LEU A 251 10.02 0.09 -7.31
N VAL A 252 11.10 -0.03 -6.52
CA VAL A 252 12.36 -0.61 -7.00
C VAL A 252 12.54 -2.05 -6.50
N LYS A 253 12.17 -2.34 -5.26
CA LYS A 253 12.28 -3.70 -4.70
C LYS A 253 11.01 -4.54 -4.85
N GLY A 254 9.87 -3.93 -5.18
CA GLY A 254 8.59 -4.63 -5.28
C GLY A 254 8.04 -5.13 -3.94
N VAL A 255 8.51 -4.58 -2.81
CA VAL A 255 8.08 -4.99 -1.46
C VAL A 255 8.09 -3.81 -0.49
N ALA A 256 6.97 -3.57 0.19
CA ALA A 256 6.82 -2.45 1.11
C ALA A 256 5.76 -2.70 2.18
N VAL A 257 5.73 -1.86 3.21
CA VAL A 257 4.59 -1.68 4.12
C VAL A 257 3.81 -0.40 3.74
N CYS A 258 2.77 -0.07 4.50
CA CYS A 258 1.83 1.00 4.14
C CYS A 258 2.48 2.35 3.81
N GLU A 259 3.52 2.74 4.55
CA GLU A 259 4.27 3.96 4.29
C GLU A 259 4.91 3.94 2.89
N GLY A 260 5.56 2.83 2.51
CA GLY A 260 6.16 2.70 1.18
C GLY A 260 5.13 2.72 0.04
N TYR A 261 3.93 2.16 0.24
CA TYR A 261 2.83 2.26 -0.71
C TYR A 261 2.34 3.71 -0.85
N ALA A 262 2.12 4.41 0.27
CA ALA A 262 1.65 5.79 0.27
C ALA A 262 2.65 6.76 -0.36
N GLU A 263 3.96 6.60 -0.06
CA GLU A 263 5.03 7.38 -0.69
C GLU A 263 5.14 7.09 -2.19
N ALA A 264 5.03 5.83 -2.60
CA ALA A 264 5.07 5.44 -4.01
C ALA A 264 3.89 6.03 -4.79
N MET A 265 2.68 5.89 -4.26
CA MET A 265 1.47 6.45 -4.85
C MET A 265 1.57 7.97 -4.94
N HIS A 266 2.06 8.62 -3.89
CA HIS A 266 2.27 10.07 -3.87
C HIS A 266 3.19 10.52 -5.02
N LYS A 267 4.33 9.85 -5.22
CA LYS A 267 5.28 10.21 -6.28
C LYS A 267 4.72 9.93 -7.69
N LEU A 268 4.03 8.81 -7.88
CA LEU A 268 3.39 8.46 -9.16
C LEU A 268 2.32 9.49 -9.55
N LEU A 269 1.40 9.81 -8.63
CA LEU A 269 0.34 10.79 -8.87
C LEU A 269 0.90 12.20 -9.11
N THR A 270 1.87 12.61 -8.29
CA THR A 270 2.50 13.93 -8.42
C THR A 270 3.17 14.09 -9.79
N LEU A 271 3.91 13.09 -10.28
CA LEU A 271 4.50 13.17 -11.62
C LEU A 271 3.44 13.14 -12.73
N ALA A 272 2.33 12.42 -12.53
CA ALA A 272 1.21 12.38 -13.47
C ALA A 272 0.34 13.67 -13.48
N GLY A 273 0.69 14.65 -12.63
CA GLY A 273 -0.03 15.91 -12.49
C GLY A 273 -1.35 15.79 -11.72
N VAL A 274 -1.50 14.76 -10.88
CA VAL A 274 -2.68 14.56 -10.02
C VAL A 274 -2.34 15.03 -8.60
N ASP A 275 -3.02 16.08 -8.16
CA ASP A 275 -2.86 16.67 -6.83
C ASP A 275 -3.23 15.66 -5.74
N ASN A 276 -2.32 15.44 -4.80
CA ASN A 276 -2.49 14.44 -3.77
C ASN A 276 -1.66 14.76 -2.50
N TYR A 277 -2.00 14.12 -1.39
CA TYR A 277 -1.36 14.30 -0.09
C TYR A 277 -1.16 12.95 0.59
N ILE A 278 -0.14 12.84 1.43
CA ILE A 278 0.02 11.71 2.35
C ILE A 278 -0.69 12.03 3.67
N ILE A 279 -1.48 11.08 4.20
CA ILE A 279 -2.11 11.16 5.53
C ILE A 279 -1.46 10.14 6.47
N ASN A 280 -1.24 10.58 7.71
CA ASN A 280 -0.87 9.71 8.83
C ASN A 280 -2.07 9.50 9.75
N GLY A 281 -2.24 8.28 10.24
CA GLY A 281 -3.31 7.92 11.15
C GLY A 281 -3.18 6.49 11.66
N PHE A 282 -4.32 5.84 11.85
CA PHE A 282 -4.40 4.44 12.21
C PHE A 282 -5.40 3.73 11.30
N GLY A 283 -5.06 2.52 10.84
CA GLY A 283 -5.95 1.58 10.18
C GLY A 283 -6.06 0.33 11.04
N ASP A 284 -7.28 -0.10 11.35
CA ASP A 284 -7.55 -1.24 12.27
C ASP A 284 -6.81 -1.12 13.62
N GLY A 285 -6.57 0.11 14.09
CA GLY A 285 -5.90 0.41 15.35
C GLY A 285 -4.36 0.35 15.32
N VAL A 286 -3.75 0.10 14.16
CA VAL A 286 -2.29 0.13 13.97
C VAL A 286 -1.90 1.41 13.23
N ALA A 287 -0.74 1.99 13.58
CA ALA A 287 -0.22 3.17 12.88
C ALA A 287 -0.16 2.89 11.38
N HIS A 288 -0.72 3.79 10.58
CA HIS A 288 -0.95 3.58 9.15
C HIS A 288 -0.76 4.86 8.35
N GLN A 289 -0.46 4.72 7.06
CA GLN A 289 -0.27 5.82 6.13
C GLN A 289 -0.92 5.50 4.78
N TRP A 290 -1.66 6.47 4.23
CA TRP A 290 -2.36 6.36 2.94
C TRP A 290 -2.43 7.76 2.27
N ASN A 291 -3.23 7.93 1.20
CA ASN A 291 -3.29 9.17 0.43
C ASN A 291 -4.65 9.87 0.46
N LEU A 292 -4.64 11.20 0.31
CA LEU A 292 -5.76 11.95 -0.27
C LEU A 292 -5.45 12.28 -1.72
N VAL A 293 -6.45 12.22 -2.59
CA VAL A 293 -6.34 12.56 -4.00
C VAL A 293 -7.42 13.56 -4.37
N ASN A 294 -7.04 14.58 -5.15
CA ASN A 294 -7.96 15.57 -5.68
C ASN A 294 -8.34 15.19 -7.12
N ILE A 295 -9.57 14.76 -7.31
CA ILE A 295 -10.13 14.42 -8.61
C ILE A 295 -11.18 15.47 -8.96
N GLN A 296 -10.85 16.33 -9.93
CA GLN A 296 -11.74 17.37 -10.47
C GLN A 296 -12.36 18.28 -9.38
N GLY A 297 -11.58 18.63 -8.34
CA GLY A 297 -12.01 19.49 -7.23
C GLY A 297 -12.68 18.74 -6.06
N GLY A 298 -12.91 17.44 -6.18
CA GLY A 298 -13.30 16.58 -5.07
C GLY A 298 -12.07 15.97 -4.40
N ILE A 299 -12.03 16.03 -3.06
CA ILE A 299 -11.00 15.35 -2.27
C ILE A 299 -11.50 13.98 -1.85
N TYR A 300 -10.67 12.96 -2.01
CA TYR A 300 -10.98 11.56 -1.70
C TYR A 300 -9.84 10.89 -0.97
N HIS A 301 -10.14 9.92 -0.11
CA HIS A 301 -9.16 9.00 0.43
C HIS A 301 -8.88 7.88 -0.58
N LEU A 302 -7.60 7.55 -0.73
CA LEU A 302 -7.09 6.42 -1.49
C LEU A 302 -6.14 5.62 -0.58
N ASP A 303 -6.44 4.33 -0.39
CA ASP A 303 -5.54 3.42 0.34
C ASP A 303 -5.20 2.18 -0.51
N ALA A 304 -4.10 2.30 -1.26
CA ALA A 304 -3.56 1.21 -2.08
C ALA A 304 -3.08 0.01 -1.26
N THR A 305 -2.81 0.18 0.04
CA THR A 305 -2.37 -0.93 0.90
C THR A 305 -3.55 -1.82 1.26
N PHE A 306 -4.68 -1.20 1.64
CA PHE A 306 -5.90 -1.94 1.98
C PHE A 306 -6.63 -2.48 0.75
N ASP A 307 -6.35 -1.92 -0.43
CA ASP A 307 -6.81 -2.44 -1.72
C ASP A 307 -5.92 -3.59 -2.28
N ASP A 308 -4.74 -3.84 -1.69
CA ASP A 308 -3.85 -4.96 -2.02
C ASP A 308 -4.35 -6.28 -1.41
N PRO A 309 -4.75 -7.28 -2.23
CA PRO A 309 -5.19 -8.58 -1.72
C PRO A 309 -4.04 -9.36 -1.08
N ILE A 310 -4.06 -9.50 0.25
CA ILE A 310 -3.19 -10.40 1.01
C ILE A 310 -3.70 -11.85 0.86
N SER A 311 -3.67 -12.44 -0.34
CA SER A 311 -4.20 -13.78 -0.60
C SER A 311 -3.33 -14.63 -1.51
N THR A 312 -3.19 -15.90 -1.14
CA THR A 312 -2.48 -16.97 -1.88
C THR A 312 -3.33 -17.63 -2.97
N SER A 313 -4.59 -17.23 -3.15
CA SER A 313 -5.54 -17.87 -4.07
C SER A 313 -6.20 -16.87 -5.04
N GLY A 314 -5.42 -16.41 -6.02
CA GLY A 314 -5.89 -15.54 -7.10
C GLY A 314 -5.86 -14.06 -6.71
N GLN A 315 -4.94 -13.32 -7.34
CA GLN A 315 -4.79 -11.87 -7.17
C GLN A 315 -5.90 -11.16 -7.95
N VAL A 316 -6.93 -10.72 -7.25
CA VAL A 316 -7.89 -9.76 -7.79
C VAL A 316 -7.68 -8.47 -7.00
N ILE A 317 -7.11 -7.46 -7.66
CA ILE A 317 -7.03 -6.10 -7.11
C ILE A 317 -8.43 -5.71 -6.63
N THR A 318 -8.51 -5.14 -5.44
CA THR A 318 -9.77 -4.56 -4.96
C THR A 318 -9.73 -3.04 -5.11
N HIS A 319 -10.90 -2.42 -5.07
CA HIS A 319 -11.05 -0.96 -5.14
C HIS A 319 -11.97 -0.47 -4.02
N ASN A 320 -11.91 -1.16 -2.88
CA ASN A 320 -12.73 -0.93 -1.72
C ASN A 320 -12.43 0.41 -1.05
N TYR A 321 -11.16 0.83 -1.11
CA TYR A 321 -10.61 2.06 -0.57
C TYR A 321 -10.20 3.07 -1.65
N PHE A 322 -10.58 2.81 -2.90
CA PHE A 322 -10.38 3.72 -4.01
C PHE A 322 -11.42 4.85 -4.02
N ASN A 323 -10.94 6.07 -3.77
CA ASN A 323 -11.72 7.30 -3.71
C ASN A 323 -12.92 7.24 -2.76
N VAL A 324 -12.69 6.86 -1.51
CA VAL A 324 -13.71 6.86 -0.45
C VAL A 324 -13.73 8.20 0.29
N ASN A 325 -14.87 8.54 0.91
CA ASN A 325 -15.00 9.78 1.68
C ASN A 325 -14.72 9.60 3.18
N ASP A 326 -14.72 10.69 3.95
CA ASP A 326 -14.48 10.70 5.41
C ASP A 326 -15.39 9.68 6.14
N VAL A 327 -16.66 9.58 5.77
CA VAL A 327 -17.64 8.66 6.39
C VAL A 327 -17.32 7.20 6.08
N GLN A 328 -16.85 6.91 4.88
CA GLN A 328 -16.54 5.56 4.45
C GLN A 328 -15.22 5.06 5.04
N ILE A 329 -14.15 5.88 4.97
CA ILE A 329 -12.83 5.51 5.47
C ILE A 329 -12.81 5.41 7.00
N SER A 330 -13.58 6.24 7.72
CA SER A 330 -13.62 6.27 9.19
C SER A 330 -14.22 5.03 9.85
N LYS A 331 -14.72 4.06 9.07
CA LYS A 331 -15.20 2.77 9.60
C LYS A 331 -14.09 1.98 10.29
N ASN A 332 -12.87 2.08 9.77
CA ASN A 332 -11.69 1.39 10.31
C ASN A 332 -10.43 2.26 10.32
N HIS A 333 -10.48 3.46 9.73
CA HIS A 333 -9.40 4.44 9.84
C HIS A 333 -9.71 5.54 10.84
N THR A 334 -8.66 6.05 11.49
CA THR A 334 -8.73 7.27 12.30
C THR A 334 -7.55 8.17 11.98
N TRP A 335 -7.80 9.48 11.89
CA TRP A 335 -6.77 10.49 11.64
C TRP A 335 -7.17 11.79 12.32
N ASN A 336 -6.22 12.70 12.47
CA ASN A 336 -6.52 14.06 12.89
C ASN A 336 -7.10 14.84 11.70
N SER A 337 -8.43 14.83 11.56
CA SER A 337 -9.12 15.49 10.43
C SER A 337 -8.87 17.00 10.33
N ALA A 338 -8.45 17.66 11.42
CA ALA A 338 -8.11 19.09 11.38
C ALA A 338 -6.82 19.40 10.60
N ASP A 339 -5.97 18.40 10.38
CA ASP A 339 -4.69 18.56 9.69
C ASP A 339 -4.82 18.49 8.15
N TYR A 340 -5.97 18.06 7.62
CA TYR A 340 -6.14 17.70 6.22
C TYR A 340 -7.43 18.28 5.61
N PRO A 341 -7.51 18.46 4.27
CA PRO A 341 -8.75 18.83 3.60
C PRO A 341 -9.87 17.82 3.84
N LYS A 342 -11.12 18.29 3.96
CA LYS A 342 -12.28 17.42 4.19
C LYS A 342 -12.66 16.64 2.94
N SER A 343 -12.90 15.34 3.08
CA SER A 343 -13.39 14.49 1.99
C SER A 343 -14.87 14.19 2.15
N THR A 344 -15.71 14.87 1.37
CA THR A 344 -17.18 14.70 1.41
C THR A 344 -17.78 14.18 0.10
N ALA A 345 -17.04 14.29 -1.01
CA ALA A 345 -17.52 13.89 -2.32
C ALA A 345 -17.55 12.37 -2.47
N VAL A 346 -18.43 11.86 -3.34
CA VAL A 346 -18.56 10.41 -3.61
C VAL A 346 -18.51 10.07 -5.11
N VAL A 347 -18.50 11.08 -5.99
CA VAL A 347 -18.67 10.87 -7.43
C VAL A 347 -17.50 10.12 -8.08
N ALA A 348 -16.26 10.34 -7.62
CA ALA A 348 -15.08 9.60 -8.10
C ALA A 348 -14.83 8.29 -7.35
N ASN A 349 -15.69 7.88 -6.40
CA ASN A 349 -15.57 6.56 -5.78
C ASN A 349 -15.67 5.47 -6.85
N TYR A 350 -14.80 4.47 -6.81
CA TYR A 350 -14.71 3.45 -7.87
C TYR A 350 -16.06 2.83 -8.23
N TYR A 351 -16.84 2.40 -7.23
CA TYR A 351 -18.13 1.75 -7.48
C TYR A 351 -19.22 2.73 -7.95
N THR A 352 -19.11 4.00 -7.57
CA THR A 352 -20.04 5.05 -8.01
C THR A 352 -19.74 5.45 -9.45
N PHE A 353 -18.48 5.81 -9.73
CA PHE A 353 -18.01 6.25 -11.03
C PHE A 353 -18.24 5.17 -12.11
N ASN A 354 -17.91 3.92 -11.81
CA ASN A 354 -18.07 2.79 -12.74
C ASN A 354 -19.49 2.20 -12.77
N LYS A 355 -20.45 2.80 -12.06
CA LYS A 355 -21.85 2.33 -11.97
C LYS A 355 -21.96 0.90 -11.47
N LEU A 356 -21.13 0.53 -10.49
CA LEU A 356 -21.09 -0.78 -9.82
C LEU A 356 -21.77 -0.79 -8.44
N LEU A 357 -22.47 0.28 -8.09
CA LEU A 357 -23.24 0.39 -6.85
C LEU A 357 -24.68 -0.13 -7.04
N ALA A 358 -25.02 -1.24 -6.39
CA ALA A 358 -26.35 -1.84 -6.42
C ALA A 358 -27.19 -1.38 -5.22
N SER A 359 -28.10 -0.43 -5.46
CA SER A 359 -29.03 0.08 -4.44
C SER A 359 -30.32 -0.73 -4.30
N ASN A 360 -30.58 -1.64 -5.24
CA ASN A 360 -31.75 -2.53 -5.25
C ASN A 360 -31.53 -3.69 -6.22
N LYS A 361 -32.50 -4.61 -6.26
CA LYS A 361 -32.50 -5.79 -7.15
C LYS A 361 -32.33 -5.45 -8.62
N SER A 362 -33.03 -4.43 -9.12
CA SER A 362 -32.98 -4.07 -10.54
C SER A 362 -31.58 -3.63 -10.94
N LYS A 363 -30.96 -2.76 -10.12
CA LYS A 363 -29.58 -2.29 -10.35
C LYS A 363 -28.57 -3.42 -10.25
N TYR A 364 -28.74 -4.34 -9.30
CA TYR A 364 -27.89 -5.52 -9.19
C TYR A 364 -27.88 -6.36 -10.48
N TYR A 365 -29.05 -6.64 -11.06
CA TYR A 365 -29.17 -7.44 -12.29
C TYR A 365 -28.62 -6.68 -13.51
N GLU A 366 -28.85 -5.36 -13.58
CA GLU A 366 -28.30 -4.49 -14.61
C GLU A 366 -26.77 -4.49 -14.59
N ILE A 367 -26.16 -4.41 -13.41
CA ILE A 367 -24.70 -4.45 -13.25
C ILE A 367 -24.15 -5.78 -13.74
N ILE A 368 -24.71 -6.91 -13.29
CA ILE A 368 -24.28 -8.25 -13.74
C ILE A 368 -24.33 -8.33 -15.28
N LYS A 369 -25.46 -7.94 -15.88
CA LYS A 369 -25.63 -7.93 -17.35
C LYS A 369 -24.54 -7.12 -18.04
N ASN A 370 -24.30 -5.89 -17.58
CA ASN A 370 -23.33 -4.99 -18.21
C ASN A 370 -21.89 -5.53 -18.09
N GLN A 371 -21.56 -6.17 -16.98
CA GLN A 371 -20.22 -6.73 -16.75
C GLN A 371 -20.00 -8.02 -17.56
N LEU A 372 -21.05 -8.83 -17.74
CA LEU A 372 -21.02 -9.98 -18.66
C LEU A 372 -20.78 -9.55 -20.13
N ILE A 373 -21.42 -8.46 -20.58
CA ILE A 373 -21.20 -7.91 -21.92
C ILE A 373 -19.74 -7.49 -22.12
N LYS A 374 -19.10 -6.97 -21.07
CA LYS A 374 -17.68 -6.60 -21.06
C LYS A 374 -16.74 -7.80 -20.93
N LYS A 375 -17.28 -9.00 -20.70
CA LYS A 375 -16.53 -10.24 -20.46
C LYS A 375 -15.57 -10.16 -19.26
N ASN A 376 -15.97 -9.44 -18.22
CA ASN A 376 -15.16 -9.34 -17.00
C ASN A 376 -15.16 -10.69 -16.25
N PRO A 377 -13.98 -11.27 -15.94
CA PRO A 377 -13.88 -12.58 -15.29
C PRO A 377 -14.28 -12.54 -13.82
N VAL A 378 -14.23 -11.36 -13.20
CA VAL A 378 -14.74 -11.11 -11.85
C VAL A 378 -15.64 -9.88 -11.91
N ILE A 379 -16.87 -10.04 -11.42
CA ILE A 379 -17.86 -8.98 -11.32
C ILE A 379 -17.92 -8.51 -9.87
N SER A 380 -17.34 -7.35 -9.58
CA SER A 380 -17.36 -6.75 -8.23
C SER A 380 -18.48 -5.71 -8.11
N ILE A 381 -19.38 -5.89 -7.15
CA ILE A 381 -20.59 -5.08 -6.98
C ILE A 381 -20.70 -4.62 -5.53
N LYS A 382 -20.69 -3.31 -5.30
CA LYS A 382 -20.91 -2.74 -3.97
C LYS A 382 -22.39 -2.61 -3.69
N THR A 383 -22.82 -2.92 -2.48
CA THR A 383 -24.22 -2.79 -2.05
C THR A 383 -24.39 -1.62 -1.10
N SER A 384 -25.49 -0.87 -1.21
CA SER A 384 -25.79 0.22 -0.26
C SER A 384 -26.37 -0.29 1.06
N SER A 385 -27.04 -1.45 1.01
CA SER A 385 -27.58 -2.17 2.16
C SER A 385 -27.77 -3.62 1.73
N TYR A 386 -26.93 -4.53 2.22
CA TYR A 386 -27.01 -5.93 1.82
C TYR A 386 -28.28 -6.61 2.36
N ASP A 387 -29.02 -7.25 1.46
CA ASP A 387 -30.11 -8.17 1.75
C ASP A 387 -29.89 -9.48 0.96
N PRO A 388 -29.62 -10.62 1.63
CA PRO A 388 -29.35 -11.89 0.96
C PRO A 388 -30.53 -12.42 0.15
N LYS A 389 -31.77 -11.93 0.39
CA LYS A 389 -32.94 -12.27 -0.44
C LYS A 389 -32.96 -11.49 -1.75
N THR A 390 -32.34 -10.31 -1.76
CA THR A 390 -32.25 -9.42 -2.92
C THR A 390 -31.04 -9.76 -3.77
N TYR A 391 -29.87 -9.89 -3.14
CA TYR A 391 -28.58 -10.11 -3.80
C TYR A 391 -28.17 -11.58 -3.76
N THR A 392 -28.94 -12.40 -4.47
CA THR A 392 -28.77 -13.86 -4.50
C THR A 392 -27.67 -14.28 -5.49
N SER A 393 -26.99 -15.40 -5.21
CA SER A 393 -26.07 -16.06 -6.15
C SER A 393 -26.72 -16.40 -7.50
N ASP A 394 -27.99 -16.83 -7.48
CA ASP A 394 -28.75 -17.19 -8.70
C ASP A 394 -29.06 -16.01 -9.64
N ALA A 395 -28.69 -14.78 -9.28
CA ALA A 395 -28.93 -13.63 -10.13
C ALA A 395 -28.20 -13.75 -11.48
N LEU A 396 -27.00 -14.32 -11.50
CA LEU A 396 -26.26 -14.61 -12.73
C LEU A 396 -27.10 -15.48 -13.68
N LEU A 397 -27.63 -16.60 -13.18
CA LEU A 397 -28.46 -17.53 -13.95
C LEU A 397 -29.71 -16.86 -14.53
N LYS A 398 -30.37 -16.02 -13.73
CA LYS A 398 -31.57 -15.29 -14.16
C LYS A 398 -31.23 -14.28 -15.26
N VAL A 399 -30.14 -13.51 -15.10
CA VAL A 399 -29.66 -12.58 -16.12
C VAL A 399 -29.37 -13.29 -17.44
N LEU A 400 -28.68 -14.43 -17.41
CA LEU A 400 -28.39 -15.22 -18.62
C LEU A 400 -29.68 -15.75 -19.28
N LYS A 401 -30.62 -16.27 -18.49
CA LYS A 401 -31.92 -16.76 -18.98
C LYS A 401 -32.71 -15.66 -19.69
N ASP A 402 -32.71 -14.46 -19.13
CA ASP A 402 -33.46 -13.31 -19.65
C ASP A 402 -32.74 -12.61 -20.81
N ASN A 403 -31.45 -12.89 -21.05
CA ASN A 403 -30.63 -12.26 -22.08
C ASN A 403 -29.91 -13.31 -22.94
N LYS A 404 -30.68 -14.01 -23.79
CA LYS A 404 -30.20 -15.11 -24.65
C LYS A 404 -29.02 -14.79 -25.58
N GLY A 405 -28.70 -13.51 -25.81
CA GLY A 405 -27.52 -13.08 -26.58
C GLY A 405 -26.19 -13.14 -25.80
N ILE A 406 -26.21 -13.49 -24.51
CA ILE A 406 -25.01 -13.72 -23.69
C ILE A 406 -24.82 -15.24 -23.56
N ASP A 407 -24.44 -15.89 -24.66
CA ASP A 407 -24.29 -17.36 -24.76
C ASP A 407 -22.82 -17.83 -24.66
N TYR A 408 -21.90 -16.90 -24.47
CA TYR A 408 -20.45 -17.14 -24.35
C TYR A 408 -19.96 -17.32 -22.89
N VAL A 409 -20.86 -17.34 -21.91
CA VAL A 409 -20.53 -17.75 -20.53
C VAL A 409 -20.46 -19.27 -20.44
N ASP A 410 -19.37 -19.78 -19.87
CA ASP A 410 -19.20 -21.21 -19.61
C ASP A 410 -19.83 -21.59 -18.26
N MET A 411 -21.08 -22.05 -18.32
CA MET A 411 -21.80 -22.56 -17.15
C MET A 411 -21.38 -23.97 -16.75
N THR A 412 -20.61 -24.69 -17.58
CA THR A 412 -20.18 -26.07 -17.27
C THR A 412 -19.08 -26.12 -16.22
N SER A 413 -18.17 -25.14 -16.25
CA SER A 413 -17.15 -24.92 -15.22
C SER A 413 -17.69 -24.28 -13.94
N GLY A 414 -18.96 -23.90 -13.91
CA GLY A 414 -19.59 -23.18 -12.79
C GLY A 414 -19.13 -21.73 -12.67
N TYR A 415 -19.61 -21.06 -11.62
CA TYR A 415 -19.28 -19.69 -11.26
C TYR A 415 -19.12 -19.59 -9.74
N SER A 416 -18.35 -18.60 -9.26
CA SER A 416 -18.19 -18.34 -7.81
C SER A 416 -19.09 -17.19 -7.36
N PHE A 417 -19.41 -17.16 -6.07
CA PHE A 417 -20.14 -16.08 -5.43
C PHE A 417 -19.60 -15.88 -4.01
N SER A 418 -19.26 -14.65 -3.66
CA SER A 418 -18.90 -14.25 -2.30
C SER A 418 -19.53 -12.90 -1.95
N TYR A 419 -19.69 -12.65 -0.65
CA TYR A 419 -20.03 -11.35 -0.11
C TYR A 419 -19.11 -11.06 1.07
N ASP A 420 -18.42 -9.93 1.00
CA ASP A 420 -17.61 -9.40 2.08
C ASP A 420 -18.43 -8.34 2.86
N PRO A 421 -18.81 -8.61 4.12
CA PRO A 421 -19.57 -7.67 4.94
C PRO A 421 -18.79 -6.39 5.28
N ASP A 422 -17.46 -6.44 5.34
CA ASP A 422 -16.65 -5.31 5.77
C ASP A 422 -16.57 -4.24 4.67
N SER A 423 -16.33 -4.67 3.43
CA SER A 423 -16.38 -3.79 2.25
C SER A 423 -17.79 -3.59 1.69
N SER A 424 -18.74 -4.46 2.07
CA SER A 424 -20.09 -4.56 1.50
C SER A 424 -20.11 -4.86 -0.01
N VAL A 425 -19.13 -5.62 -0.48
CA VAL A 425 -18.94 -5.99 -1.89
C VAL A 425 -19.29 -7.45 -2.12
N ILE A 426 -19.98 -7.69 -3.23
CA ILE A 426 -20.26 -9.00 -3.79
C ILE A 426 -19.28 -9.23 -4.93
N GLU A 427 -18.67 -10.41 -4.98
CA GLU A 427 -17.88 -10.85 -6.13
C GLU A 427 -18.50 -12.06 -6.78
N ILE A 428 -18.55 -12.04 -8.11
CA ILE A 428 -19.03 -13.15 -8.93
C ILE A 428 -17.92 -13.50 -9.94
N GLY A 429 -17.27 -14.65 -9.75
CA GLY A 429 -16.28 -15.16 -10.70
C GLY A 429 -16.97 -15.89 -11.84
N VAL A 430 -16.68 -15.50 -13.08
CA VAL A 430 -17.35 -15.97 -14.29
C VAL A 430 -16.32 -16.55 -15.26
N ASN A 431 -16.60 -17.75 -15.76
CA ASN A 431 -15.84 -18.38 -16.84
C ASN A 431 -16.48 -18.09 -18.19
N TYR A 432 -15.67 -17.85 -19.22
CA TYR A 432 -16.13 -17.62 -20.60
C TYR A 432 -15.57 -18.72 -21.52
N LYS A 433 -16.31 -19.03 -22.59
CA LYS A 433 -15.98 -20.06 -23.58
C LYS A 433 -14.81 -19.69 -24.50
#